data_AF-A0A1A9ZTR8-F1
#
_entry.id   AF-A0A1A9ZTR8-F1
#
_cell.length_a   1.000
_cell.length_b   1.000
_cell.length_c   1.000
_cell.angle_alpha   90.00
_cell.angle_beta   90.00
_cell.angle_gamma   90.00
#
_symmetry.space_group_name_H-M   'P 1'
#
loop_
_entity.id
_entity.type
_entity.pdbx_description
1 polymer ?
#
loop_
_entity_poly.entity_id
_entity_poly.type
_entity_poly.pdbx_seq_one_letter_code
_entity_poly.pdbx_strand_id
1 'polypeptide(L)'
;MYFTEFLKLIRISFLKFRFHPFKGKTNVAKATQQPIWNQQISFAWTYPSLAQTFLVQLLVYEHLQWKCTAEYELHFDEIAFKDKPAMGPTFIHLYDNLSGSHYVGRILMEIRSECLDADPVREIRITNVPQLDEKRYWVEEHFLVEFLALQGDFLHACNASNCKISVKLAEHQSNFIECYLKSYDFKKNQNLSFNLKCFRNETPYKAITLRAYLPDNRTKYTSDIFLQELVDFVKYEIEAFKMFQIQYALQYQSQVKVLRAIIMTVINRIKIANENKRFEHTGFRDPTTWDMNRLIFLKDYFVSSCMTS
;
A
#
# COMPACT_ATOMS: atom_id res chain seq x y z
N MET A 1 7.57 10.96 17.76
CA MET A 1 7.40 9.80 16.85
C MET A 1 7.10 8.54 17.64
N TYR A 2 6.34 7.61 17.09
CA TYR A 2 5.96 6.33 17.70
C TYR A 2 6.09 5.26 16.63
N PHE A 3 6.61 4.08 16.96
CA PHE A 3 6.84 2.96 16.04
C PHE A 3 6.26 1.66 16.61
N THR A 4 5.83 0.71 15.77
CA THR A 4 5.37 -0.63 16.19
C THR A 4 5.74 -1.61 15.07
N GLU A 5 6.40 -2.74 15.38
CA GLU A 5 7.15 -3.53 14.38
C GLU A 5 6.91 -5.06 14.35
N PHE A 6 6.73 -5.60 13.13
CA PHE A 6 6.64 -7.04 12.79
C PHE A 6 7.49 -7.36 11.57
N LEU A 7 8.36 -8.39 11.63
CA LEU A 7 9.21 -8.81 10.52
C LEU A 7 9.19 -10.32 10.32
N LYS A 8 9.66 -10.81 9.17
CA LYS A 8 9.76 -12.24 8.84
C LYS A 8 11.21 -12.66 8.53
N LEU A 9 11.98 -13.18 9.51
CA LEU A 9 13.35 -13.69 9.30
C LEU A 9 13.74 -14.81 10.27
N ILE A 10 14.26 -15.92 9.73
CA ILE A 10 14.68 -17.14 10.46
C ILE A 10 15.92 -16.93 11.38
N ARG A 11 16.42 -15.70 11.56
CA ARG A 11 17.66 -15.39 12.31
C ARG A 11 17.44 -14.31 13.37
N ILE A 12 18.28 -14.32 14.41
CA ILE A 12 18.30 -13.29 15.45
C ILE A 12 18.56 -11.94 14.79
N SER A 13 17.70 -10.96 15.04
CA SER A 13 17.78 -9.64 14.40
C SER A 13 17.42 -8.50 15.35
N PHE A 14 17.92 -7.31 15.05
CA PHE A 14 17.42 -6.07 15.63
C PHE A 14 17.40 -4.97 14.55
N LEU A 15 16.60 -3.94 14.80
CA LEU A 15 16.49 -2.79 13.92
C LEU A 15 17.28 -1.63 14.50
N LYS A 16 18.08 -1.00 13.65
CA LYS A 16 18.80 0.24 13.96
C LYS A 16 18.16 1.36 13.17
N PHE A 17 17.78 2.42 13.87
CA PHE A 17 17.25 3.61 13.22
C PHE A 17 18.20 4.78 13.38
N ARG A 18 18.22 5.66 12.38
CA ARG A 18 18.97 6.93 12.43
C ARG A 18 18.13 8.06 11.91
N PHE A 19 18.11 9.14 12.67
CA PHE A 19 17.53 10.42 12.32
C PHE A 19 18.38 11.49 12.99
N HIS A 20 19.18 12.25 12.26
CA HIS A 20 20.17 13.11 12.90
C HIS A 20 19.52 14.13 13.87
N PRO A 21 20.01 14.26 15.12
CA PRO A 21 21.20 13.62 15.71
C PRO A 21 20.94 12.26 16.41
N PHE A 22 19.70 11.81 16.46
CA PHE A 22 19.26 10.59 17.11
C PHE A 22 19.70 9.31 16.39
N LYS A 23 20.14 8.35 17.21
CA LYS A 23 20.42 6.97 16.80
C LYS A 23 19.90 6.06 17.89
N GLY A 24 19.23 4.99 17.51
CA GLY A 24 18.84 3.98 18.47
C GLY A 24 18.66 2.61 17.83
N LYS A 25 18.31 1.66 18.66
CA LYS A 25 18.12 0.27 18.28
C LYS A 25 16.95 -0.32 19.04
N THR A 26 16.25 -1.25 18.41
CA THR A 26 15.31 -2.11 19.10
C THR A 26 16.04 -3.18 19.90
N ASN A 27 15.30 -3.87 20.75
CA ASN A 27 15.75 -5.09 21.40
C ASN A 27 16.03 -6.17 20.35
N VAL A 28 16.80 -7.17 20.73
CA VAL A 28 17.03 -8.33 19.88
C VAL A 28 15.78 -9.20 19.86
N ALA A 29 15.20 -9.43 18.68
CA ALA A 29 14.07 -10.33 18.52
C ALA A 29 14.51 -11.80 18.52
N LYS A 30 13.60 -12.68 18.96
CA LYS A 30 13.79 -14.13 18.88
C LYS A 30 13.90 -14.56 17.41
N ALA A 31 14.74 -15.55 17.14
CA ALA A 31 14.89 -16.15 15.81
C ALA A 31 13.67 -17.04 15.48
N THR A 32 12.58 -16.42 15.04
CA THR A 32 11.37 -17.10 14.58
C THR A 32 11.12 -16.75 13.13
N GLN A 33 10.24 -17.48 12.42
CA GLN A 33 9.89 -17.03 11.08
C GLN A 33 9.29 -15.63 11.09
N GLN A 34 8.63 -15.19 12.16
CA GLN A 34 8.01 -13.87 12.30
C GLN A 34 8.49 -13.18 13.59
N PRO A 35 9.68 -12.55 13.63
CA PRO A 35 10.12 -11.75 14.76
C PRO A 35 9.16 -10.60 15.07
N ILE A 36 8.93 -10.41 16.37
CA ILE A 36 8.04 -9.38 16.92
C ILE A 36 8.87 -8.56 17.91
N TRP A 37 8.92 -7.25 17.68
CA TRP A 37 9.54 -6.31 18.63
C TRP A 37 8.48 -5.59 19.47
N ASN A 38 7.42 -5.09 18.82
CA ASN A 38 6.42 -4.23 19.45
C ASN A 38 7.04 -3.14 20.33
N GLN A 39 7.93 -2.35 19.74
CA GLN A 39 8.61 -1.27 20.45
C GLN A 39 8.28 0.07 19.83
N GLN A 40 7.86 0.97 20.70
CA GLN A 40 7.64 2.37 20.41
C GLN A 40 8.88 3.16 20.78
N ILE A 41 9.46 3.79 19.77
CA ILE A 41 10.58 4.69 19.91
C ILE A 41 10.06 6.12 19.80
N SER A 42 10.32 6.94 20.81
CA SER A 42 9.91 8.33 20.85
C SER A 42 11.09 9.24 21.03
N PHE A 43 11.15 10.26 20.19
CA PHE A 43 12.08 11.37 20.29
C PHE A 43 11.33 12.65 19.94
N ALA A 44 11.84 13.76 20.46
CA ALA A 44 11.33 15.10 20.22
C ALA A 44 12.42 15.95 19.56
N TRP A 45 12.05 16.71 18.54
CA TRP A 45 12.98 17.58 17.81
C TRP A 45 12.24 18.74 17.14
N THR A 46 12.99 19.75 16.73
CA THR A 46 12.48 20.89 15.95
C THR A 46 12.25 20.47 14.50
N TYR A 47 11.09 20.81 13.94
CA TYR A 47 10.73 20.55 12.53
C TYR A 47 10.36 21.89 11.83
N PRO A 48 10.72 22.11 10.55
CA PRO A 48 11.50 21.22 9.69
C PRO A 48 12.95 21.10 10.16
N SER A 49 13.46 19.87 10.11
CA SER A 49 14.84 19.54 10.47
C SER A 49 15.72 19.57 9.21
N LEU A 50 17.00 19.93 9.35
CA LEU A 50 17.99 19.79 8.27
C LEU A 50 18.18 18.33 7.84
N ALA A 51 17.95 17.40 8.76
CA ALA A 51 17.84 15.98 8.44
C ALA A 51 16.37 15.65 8.23
N GLN A 52 16.00 15.36 6.99
CA GLN A 52 14.64 14.93 6.63
C GLN A 52 14.57 13.44 6.30
N THR A 53 15.63 12.68 6.56
CA THR A 53 15.69 11.25 6.24
C THR A 53 15.71 10.42 7.51
N PHE A 54 14.83 9.43 7.56
CA PHE A 54 14.80 8.37 8.55
C PHE A 54 15.33 7.08 7.91
N LEU A 55 16.47 6.61 8.41
CA LEU A 55 17.09 5.37 7.93
C LEU A 55 16.74 4.21 8.88
N VAL A 56 16.18 3.15 8.32
CA VAL A 56 15.94 1.86 8.98
C VAL A 56 16.97 0.86 8.48
N GLN A 57 17.70 0.22 9.39
CA GLN A 57 18.68 -0.81 9.07
C GLN A 57 18.32 -2.10 9.79
N LEU A 58 18.22 -3.19 9.04
CA LEU A 58 18.01 -4.53 9.57
C LEU A 58 19.36 -5.21 9.77
N LEU A 59 19.68 -5.51 11.03
CA LEU A 59 20.89 -6.26 11.37
C LEU A 59 20.53 -7.69 11.76
N VAL A 60 21.24 -8.64 11.15
CA VAL A 60 21.10 -10.07 11.40
C VAL A 60 22.41 -10.59 11.98
N TYR A 61 22.31 -11.48 12.98
CA TYR A 61 23.49 -12.12 13.55
C TYR A 61 23.92 -13.32 12.69
N GLU A 62 25.09 -13.21 12.06
CA GLU A 62 25.66 -14.21 11.16
C GLU A 62 27.16 -14.34 11.41
N HIS A 63 27.69 -15.58 11.42
CA HIS A 63 29.13 -15.82 11.57
C HIS A 63 29.77 -15.06 12.75
N LEU A 64 29.09 -15.06 13.90
CA LEU A 64 29.48 -14.39 15.14
C LEU A 64 29.54 -12.84 15.07
N GLN A 65 29.00 -12.22 14.03
CA GLN A 65 28.96 -10.77 13.86
C GLN A 65 27.57 -10.26 13.44
N TRP A 66 27.31 -8.98 13.72
CA TRP A 66 26.11 -8.31 13.22
C TRP A 66 26.35 -7.79 11.82
N LYS A 67 25.61 -8.35 10.86
CA LYS A 67 25.65 -7.93 9.46
C LYS A 67 24.40 -7.11 9.14
N CYS A 68 24.58 -5.98 8.48
CA CYS A 68 23.46 -5.23 7.92
C CYS A 68 22.99 -5.93 6.64
N THR A 69 21.78 -6.46 6.65
CA THR A 69 21.24 -7.27 5.55
C THR A 69 20.36 -6.43 4.62
N ALA A 70 19.65 -5.45 5.16
CA ALA A 70 18.81 -4.54 4.40
C ALA A 70 18.78 -3.15 5.04
N GLU A 71 18.65 -2.13 4.21
CA GLU A 71 18.47 -0.74 4.58
C GLU A 71 17.27 -0.15 3.84
N TYR A 72 16.56 0.74 4.49
CA TYR A 72 15.46 1.48 3.91
C TYR A 72 15.53 2.93 4.37
N GLU A 73 15.57 3.84 3.40
CA GLU A 73 15.55 5.27 3.62
C GLU A 73 14.15 5.81 3.38
N LEU A 74 13.65 6.58 4.34
CA LEU A 74 12.35 7.23 4.26
C LEU A 74 12.56 8.73 4.39
N HIS A 75 12.09 9.51 3.42
CA HIS A 75 12.14 10.96 3.51
C HIS A 75 10.84 11.50 4.13
N PHE A 76 10.97 12.45 5.05
CA PHE A 76 9.87 12.98 5.85
C PHE A 76 8.94 13.89 5.07
N ASP A 77 9.42 14.51 4.00
CA ASP A 77 8.62 15.22 3.00
C ASP A 77 7.71 14.26 2.22
N GLU A 78 8.17 13.06 1.89
CA GLU A 78 7.36 12.03 1.19
C GLU A 78 6.18 11.54 2.03
N ILE A 79 6.32 11.55 3.36
CA ILE A 79 5.29 11.14 4.31
C ILE A 79 4.70 12.32 5.09
N ALA A 80 4.97 13.56 4.67
CA ALA A 80 4.43 14.73 5.36
C ALA A 80 2.94 14.89 5.07
N PHE A 81 2.15 15.01 6.13
CA PHE A 81 0.76 15.39 6.07
C PHE A 81 0.56 16.70 6.83
N LYS A 82 0.20 17.79 6.12
CA LYS A 82 0.15 19.15 6.68
C LYS A 82 1.43 19.52 7.45
N ASP A 83 2.58 19.34 6.80
CA ASP A 83 3.91 19.57 7.39
C ASP A 83 4.23 18.70 8.62
N LYS A 84 3.50 17.58 8.82
CA LYS A 84 3.75 16.63 9.89
C LYS A 84 4.02 15.24 9.32
N PRO A 85 5.23 14.69 9.46
CA PRO A 85 5.55 13.35 8.97
C PRO A 85 4.67 12.29 9.64
N ALA A 86 3.88 11.56 8.86
CA ALA A 86 3.00 10.51 9.35
C ALA A 86 2.86 9.40 8.30
N MET A 87 3.05 8.14 8.72
CA MET A 87 2.95 6.99 7.83
C MET A 87 2.38 5.78 8.58
N GLY A 88 1.52 5.02 7.91
CA GLY A 88 1.08 3.71 8.38
C GLY A 88 -0.09 3.72 9.38
N PRO A 89 -0.38 2.56 10.01
CA PRO A 89 0.40 1.32 9.98
C PRO A 89 0.53 0.72 8.57
N THR A 90 1.75 0.42 8.11
CA THR A 90 2.00 -0.12 6.75
C THR A 90 3.25 -1.01 6.69
N PHE A 91 3.32 -1.90 5.70
CA PHE A 91 4.51 -2.73 5.47
C PHE A 91 5.56 -2.00 4.64
N ILE A 92 6.76 -1.87 5.18
CA ILE A 92 7.98 -1.48 4.49
C ILE A 92 8.64 -2.76 3.97
N HIS A 93 8.84 -2.87 2.66
CA HIS A 93 9.50 -4.01 2.05
C HIS A 93 11.01 -3.79 1.99
N LEU A 94 11.76 -4.77 2.49
CA LEU A 94 13.21 -4.76 2.58
C LEU A 94 13.83 -5.68 1.53
N TYR A 95 14.86 -5.16 0.88
CA TYR A 95 15.64 -5.87 -0.13
C TYR A 95 17.11 -5.90 0.27
N ASP A 96 17.86 -6.87 -0.25
CA ASP A 96 19.27 -7.06 0.09
C ASP A 96 20.10 -5.88 -0.42
N ASN A 97 20.95 -5.33 0.45
CA ASN A 97 21.81 -4.19 0.11
C ASN A 97 22.81 -4.47 -1.03
N LEU A 98 23.24 -5.73 -1.17
CA LEU A 98 24.18 -6.16 -2.21
C LEU A 98 23.46 -6.54 -3.50
N SER A 99 22.18 -6.94 -3.39
CA SER A 99 21.35 -7.39 -4.50
C SER A 99 19.94 -6.84 -4.35
N GLY A 100 19.71 -5.62 -4.82
CA GLY A 100 18.44 -4.89 -4.64
C GLY A 100 17.19 -5.55 -5.25
N SER A 101 17.34 -6.65 -6.00
CA SER A 101 16.24 -7.49 -6.48
C SER A 101 15.88 -8.64 -5.53
N HIS A 102 16.72 -8.93 -4.54
CA HIS A 102 16.50 -10.01 -3.59
C HIS A 102 15.69 -9.52 -2.38
N TYR A 103 14.44 -9.98 -2.30
CA TYR A 103 13.56 -9.66 -1.18
C TYR A 103 14.03 -10.35 0.11
N VAL A 104 14.27 -9.55 1.16
CA VAL A 104 14.73 -10.02 2.48
C VAL A 104 13.55 -10.23 3.42
N GLY A 105 12.55 -9.37 3.36
CA GLY A 105 11.38 -9.42 4.24
C GLY A 105 10.64 -8.10 4.25
N ARG A 106 9.72 -7.93 5.19
CA ARG A 106 9.00 -6.66 5.40
C ARG A 106 8.96 -6.30 6.88
N ILE A 107 8.84 -5.02 7.19
CA ILE A 107 8.59 -4.48 8.53
C ILE A 107 7.23 -3.81 8.51
N LEU A 108 6.29 -4.25 9.33
CA LEU A 108 5.12 -3.43 9.65
C LEU A 108 5.60 -2.23 10.48
N MET A 109 5.36 -1.00 10.07
CA MET A 109 5.78 0.20 10.80
C MET A 109 4.66 1.24 10.79
N GLU A 110 4.61 2.02 11.87
CA GLU A 110 3.83 3.25 11.95
C GLU A 110 4.77 4.39 12.34
N ILE A 111 4.51 5.58 11.82
CA ILE A 111 5.19 6.84 12.13
C ILE A 111 4.12 7.87 12.43
N ARG A 112 4.20 8.48 13.62
CA ARG A 112 3.30 9.56 14.05
C ARG A 112 4.09 10.79 14.44
N SER A 113 3.63 11.98 14.09
CA SER A 113 4.23 13.23 14.56
C SER A 113 3.19 14.10 15.26
N GLU A 114 3.59 14.69 16.37
CA GLU A 114 2.77 15.55 17.21
C GLU A 114 3.56 16.82 17.52
N CYS A 115 2.86 17.96 17.65
CA CYS A 115 3.47 19.20 18.11
C CYS A 115 3.50 19.19 19.64
N LEU A 116 4.64 19.50 20.23
CA LEU A 116 4.79 19.64 21.67
C LEU A 116 4.67 21.12 22.03
N ASP A 117 4.00 21.41 23.15
CA ASP A 117 3.82 22.78 23.65
C ASP A 117 5.11 23.35 24.29
N ALA A 118 6.06 22.48 24.61
CA ALA A 118 7.33 22.81 25.25
C ALA A 118 8.51 22.46 24.34
N ASP A 119 9.65 23.10 24.61
CA ASP A 119 10.88 22.81 23.90
C ASP A 119 11.25 21.32 24.00
N PRO A 120 11.67 20.70 22.88
CA PRO A 120 11.92 19.28 22.84
C PRO A 120 13.12 18.90 23.73
N VAL A 121 12.86 18.10 24.76
CA VAL A 121 13.93 17.41 25.49
C VAL A 121 14.54 16.38 24.54
N ARG A 122 15.86 16.47 24.32
CA ARG A 122 16.61 15.59 23.40
C ARG A 122 16.85 14.20 24.00
N GLU A 123 15.78 13.51 24.31
CA GLU A 123 15.79 12.16 24.87
C GLU A 123 15.13 11.17 23.90
N ILE A 124 15.73 10.00 23.74
CA ILE A 124 15.11 8.86 23.06
C ILE A 124 14.50 7.97 24.12
N ARG A 125 13.18 7.77 24.05
CA ARG A 125 12.45 6.82 24.89
C ARG A 125 12.08 5.60 24.07
N ILE A 126 12.29 4.42 24.65
CA ILE A 126 11.91 3.15 24.03
C ILE A 126 10.98 2.44 25.02
N THR A 127 9.75 2.19 24.59
CA THR A 127 8.73 1.53 25.40
C THR A 127 8.13 0.36 24.65
N ASN A 128 7.82 -0.73 25.34
CA ASN A 128 7.10 -1.83 24.72
C ASN A 128 5.62 -1.45 24.55
N VAL A 129 5.02 -1.84 23.43
CA VAL A 129 3.61 -1.61 23.12
C VAL A 129 2.88 -2.94 22.87
N PRO A 130 1.54 -2.96 22.96
CA PRO A 130 0.77 -4.12 22.53
C PRO A 130 0.98 -4.43 21.05
N GLN A 131 0.78 -5.70 20.69
CA GLN A 131 0.74 -6.12 19.29
C GLN A 131 -0.38 -5.39 18.55
N LEU A 132 -0.07 -4.89 17.35
CA LEU A 132 -1.07 -4.35 16.45
C LEU A 132 -2.03 -5.46 16.04
N ASP A 133 -3.34 -5.20 16.14
CA ASP A 133 -4.36 -6.11 15.64
C ASP A 133 -4.43 -5.99 14.11
N GLU A 134 -3.64 -6.80 13.41
CA GLU A 134 -3.52 -6.80 11.95
C GLU A 134 -4.87 -7.00 11.23
N LYS A 135 -5.80 -7.75 11.84
CA LYS A 135 -7.14 -7.97 11.27
C LYS A 135 -7.95 -6.69 11.17
N ARG A 136 -7.58 -5.65 11.92
CA ARG A 136 -8.14 -4.33 11.73
C ARG A 136 -7.69 -3.80 10.38
N TYR A 137 -6.41 -3.87 10.04
CA TYR A 137 -5.84 -3.10 8.93
C TYR A 137 -5.75 -3.84 7.58
N TRP A 138 -5.73 -5.17 7.60
CA TRP A 138 -5.59 -6.01 6.41
C TRP A 138 -6.77 -6.96 6.25
N VAL A 139 -7.27 -7.06 5.02
CA VAL A 139 -8.28 -8.05 4.63
C VAL A 139 -7.58 -9.18 3.86
N GLU A 140 -7.94 -10.41 4.18
CA GLU A 140 -7.51 -11.57 3.41
C GLU A 140 -8.31 -11.63 2.11
N GLU A 141 -7.65 -11.46 0.98
CA GLU A 141 -8.24 -11.67 -0.34
C GLU A 141 -7.70 -12.96 -0.96
N HIS A 142 -8.61 -13.71 -1.58
CA HIS A 142 -8.30 -14.90 -2.35
C HIS A 142 -8.33 -14.56 -3.83
N PHE A 143 -7.18 -14.69 -4.49
CA PHE A 143 -7.07 -14.52 -5.94
C PHE A 143 -7.01 -15.88 -6.60
N LEU A 144 -7.84 -16.07 -7.61
CA LEU A 144 -7.72 -17.19 -8.54
C LEU A 144 -6.89 -16.71 -9.72
N VAL A 145 -5.72 -17.30 -9.91
CA VAL A 145 -4.89 -17.06 -11.10
C VAL A 145 -5.00 -18.29 -11.97
N GLU A 146 -5.71 -18.16 -13.09
CA GLU A 146 -5.86 -19.22 -14.07
C GLU A 146 -4.69 -19.17 -15.07
N PHE A 147 -4.07 -20.32 -15.29
CA PHE A 147 -2.94 -20.46 -16.21
C PHE A 147 -3.44 -21.04 -17.52
N LEU A 148 -3.38 -20.24 -18.57
CA LEU A 148 -3.46 -20.72 -19.94
C LEU A 148 -2.05 -21.02 -20.43
N ALA A 149 -1.68 -22.29 -20.50
CA ALA A 149 -0.41 -22.68 -21.12
C ALA A 149 -0.50 -22.41 -22.64
N LEU A 150 0.10 -21.31 -23.10
CA LEU A 150 0.05 -20.88 -24.50
C LEU A 150 1.01 -21.68 -25.40
N GLN A 151 2.16 -22.11 -24.87
CA GLN A 151 3.17 -22.84 -25.64
C GLN A 151 4.06 -23.63 -24.70
N GLY A 152 4.20 -24.94 -24.94
CA GLY A 152 4.98 -25.86 -24.12
C GLY A 152 6.18 -26.39 -24.87
N ASP A 153 7.00 -25.49 -25.42
CA ASP A 153 8.30 -25.87 -25.97
C ASP A 153 9.37 -25.66 -24.91
N PHE A 154 10.54 -26.29 -25.07
CA PHE A 154 11.77 -26.07 -24.28
C PHE A 154 12.18 -27.06 -23.19
N LEU A 155 11.47 -28.17 -22.92
CA LEU A 155 12.02 -29.24 -22.06
C LEU A 155 12.56 -30.43 -22.86
N HIS A 156 13.26 -30.15 -23.98
CA HIS A 156 13.81 -31.16 -24.88
C HIS A 156 15.01 -31.95 -24.30
N ALA A 157 15.54 -31.53 -23.13
CA ALA A 157 16.74 -32.11 -22.52
C ALA A 157 16.48 -32.75 -21.14
N CYS A 158 15.26 -32.73 -20.62
CA CYS A 158 14.94 -33.29 -19.31
C CYS A 158 14.11 -34.56 -19.46
N ASN A 159 14.59 -35.71 -18.96
CA ASN A 159 13.83 -36.94 -18.78
C ASN A 159 12.75 -36.81 -17.67
N ALA A 160 12.14 -35.64 -17.53
CA ALA A 160 11.14 -35.34 -16.52
C ALA A 160 9.75 -35.58 -17.11
N SER A 161 9.00 -36.53 -16.53
CA SER A 161 7.61 -36.82 -16.92
C SER A 161 6.59 -35.92 -16.21
N ASN A 162 7.04 -35.16 -15.20
CA ASN A 162 6.23 -34.31 -14.35
C ASN A 162 6.89 -32.95 -14.10
N CYS A 163 6.07 -31.91 -14.01
CA CYS A 163 6.46 -30.55 -13.67
C CYS A 163 5.53 -30.03 -12.58
N LYS A 164 6.09 -29.33 -11.59
CA LYS A 164 5.31 -28.61 -10.56
C LYS A 164 5.52 -27.12 -10.74
N ILE A 165 4.43 -26.39 -10.85
CA ILE A 165 4.44 -24.93 -10.97
C ILE A 165 3.84 -24.36 -9.69
N SER A 166 4.52 -23.40 -9.08
CA SER A 166 3.98 -22.57 -8.00
C SER A 166 4.42 -21.13 -8.20
N VAL A 167 3.58 -20.21 -7.76
CA VAL A 167 3.92 -18.79 -7.69
C VAL A 167 4.35 -18.48 -6.26
N LYS A 168 5.47 -17.76 -6.14
CA LYS A 168 5.92 -17.20 -4.88
C LYS A 168 5.93 -15.68 -5.01
N LEU A 169 5.17 -15.00 -4.17
CA LEU A 169 5.15 -13.55 -4.05
C LEU A 169 5.59 -13.19 -2.64
N ALA A 170 6.80 -12.64 -2.52
CA ALA A 170 7.41 -12.36 -1.22
C ALA A 170 7.42 -13.62 -0.32
N GLU A 171 6.79 -13.56 0.84
CA GLU A 171 6.62 -14.68 1.76
C GLU A 171 5.40 -15.59 1.51
N HIS A 172 4.57 -15.24 0.53
CA HIS A 172 3.39 -16.02 0.15
C HIS A 172 3.78 -17.02 -0.93
N GLN A 173 3.40 -18.27 -0.70
CA GLN A 173 3.55 -19.33 -1.68
C GLN A 173 2.19 -19.88 -2.02
N SER A 174 1.98 -20.11 -3.30
CA SER A 174 0.76 -20.68 -3.79
C SER A 174 0.67 -22.18 -3.59
N ASN A 175 -0.51 -22.76 -3.81
CA ASN A 175 -0.61 -24.19 -4.08
C ASN A 175 0.19 -24.56 -5.35
N PHE A 176 0.55 -25.84 -5.46
CA PHE A 176 1.25 -26.37 -6.64
C PHE A 176 0.25 -26.83 -7.69
N ILE A 177 0.53 -26.50 -8.95
CA ILE A 177 -0.07 -27.16 -10.09
C ILE A 177 0.89 -28.25 -10.56
N GLU A 178 0.38 -29.48 -10.64
CA GLU A 178 1.10 -30.58 -11.28
C GLU A 178 0.73 -30.65 -12.77
N CYS A 179 1.76 -30.74 -13.61
CA CYS A 179 1.66 -30.85 -15.05
C CYS A 179 2.41 -32.09 -15.52
N TYR A 180 1.78 -32.89 -16.39
CA TYR A 180 2.46 -33.99 -17.05
C TYR A 180 3.11 -33.47 -18.33
N LEU A 181 4.41 -33.70 -18.46
CA LEU A 181 5.16 -33.35 -19.65
C LEU A 181 5.09 -34.52 -20.62
N LYS A 182 4.66 -34.28 -21.87
CA LYS A 182 4.82 -35.28 -22.93
C LYS A 182 6.28 -35.29 -23.35
N SER A 183 6.95 -36.43 -23.15
CA SER A 183 8.22 -36.70 -23.80
C SER A 183 7.97 -37.09 -25.26
N TYR A 184 8.64 -36.44 -26.19
CA TYR A 184 8.61 -36.80 -27.61
C TYR A 184 9.90 -37.55 -27.96
N ASP A 185 9.77 -38.72 -28.58
CA ASP A 185 10.93 -39.49 -29.04
C ASP A 185 11.65 -38.74 -30.16
N PHE A 186 12.89 -38.34 -29.92
CA PHE A 186 13.70 -37.63 -30.91
C PHE A 186 14.21 -38.60 -31.98
N LYS A 187 13.54 -38.67 -33.14
CA LYS A 187 14.12 -39.30 -34.33
C LYS A 187 15.06 -38.31 -35.01
N LYS A 188 16.36 -38.64 -35.03
CA LYS A 188 17.50 -37.79 -35.46
C LYS A 188 17.43 -37.09 -36.84
N ASN A 189 16.40 -37.28 -37.67
CA ASN A 189 16.39 -36.83 -39.07
C ASN A 189 15.08 -36.16 -39.53
N GLN A 190 14.45 -35.30 -38.72
CA GLN A 190 13.35 -34.47 -39.20
C GLN A 190 13.72 -32.99 -39.16
N ASN A 191 13.77 -32.38 -40.35
CA ASN A 191 13.85 -30.92 -40.52
C ASN A 191 12.69 -30.28 -39.76
N LEU A 192 13.00 -29.46 -38.74
CA LEU A 192 12.02 -28.75 -37.94
C LEU A 192 11.28 -27.70 -38.80
N SER A 193 10.20 -28.10 -39.46
CA SER A 193 9.14 -27.18 -39.83
C SER A 193 8.36 -26.84 -38.55
N PHE A 194 8.65 -25.66 -38.02
CA PHE A 194 7.96 -25.05 -36.88
C PHE A 194 6.47 -24.87 -37.20
N ASN A 195 5.64 -25.86 -36.88
CA ASN A 195 4.19 -25.66 -36.73
C ASN A 195 3.81 -25.89 -35.27
N LEU A 196 4.29 -24.97 -34.43
CA LEU A 196 3.88 -24.85 -33.04
C LEU A 196 2.62 -23.98 -32.98
N LYS A 197 1.47 -24.65 -32.90
CA LYS A 197 0.23 -24.02 -32.48
C LYS A 197 -0.34 -24.82 -31.32
N CYS A 198 0.00 -24.39 -30.11
CA CYS A 198 -0.78 -24.76 -28.93
C CYS A 198 -1.84 -23.67 -28.71
N PHE A 199 -3.09 -23.99 -29.03
CA PHE A 199 -4.26 -23.36 -28.44
C PHE A 199 -4.98 -24.46 -27.70
N ARG A 200 -4.93 -24.48 -26.37
CA ARG A 200 -5.73 -25.43 -25.59
C ARG A 200 -6.74 -24.70 -24.72
N ASN A 201 -7.92 -24.50 -25.31
CA ASN A 201 -9.17 -24.10 -24.65
C ASN A 201 -9.87 -25.35 -24.08
N GLU A 202 -9.32 -25.96 -23.03
CA GLU A 202 -10.05 -26.98 -22.28
C GLU A 202 -10.28 -26.46 -20.86
N THR A 203 -11.42 -25.79 -20.67
CA THR A 203 -11.95 -25.47 -19.34
C THR A 203 -12.32 -26.75 -18.60
N PRO A 204 -12.04 -26.88 -17.30
CA PRO A 204 -11.53 -25.83 -16.41
C PRO A 204 -10.00 -25.64 -16.53
N TYR A 205 -9.56 -24.38 -16.61
CA TYR A 205 -8.14 -24.04 -16.62
C TYR A 205 -7.50 -24.43 -15.30
N LYS A 206 -6.21 -24.81 -15.34
CA LYS A 206 -5.48 -25.06 -14.10
C LYS A 206 -5.29 -23.73 -13.39
N ALA A 207 -5.77 -23.67 -12.15
CA ALA A 207 -5.75 -22.44 -11.38
C ALA A 207 -4.87 -22.59 -10.14
N ILE A 208 -4.18 -21.50 -9.82
CA ILE A 208 -3.49 -21.32 -8.56
C ILE A 208 -4.35 -20.41 -7.70
N THR A 209 -4.55 -20.79 -6.45
CA THR A 209 -5.14 -19.91 -5.45
C THR A 209 -4.02 -19.19 -4.72
N LEU A 210 -3.99 -17.87 -4.84
CA LEU A 210 -3.12 -17.00 -4.05
C LEU A 210 -3.92 -16.46 -2.87
N ARG A 211 -3.29 -16.50 -1.69
CA ARG A 211 -3.79 -15.81 -0.49
C ARG A 211 -2.89 -14.61 -0.27
N ALA A 212 -3.45 -13.42 -0.30
CA ALA A 212 -2.72 -12.19 -0.01
C ALA A 212 -3.47 -11.37 1.03
N TYR A 213 -2.71 -10.80 1.96
CA TYR A 213 -3.21 -9.80 2.91
C TYR A 213 -2.91 -8.44 2.32
N LEU A 214 -3.96 -7.78 1.81
CA LEU A 214 -3.83 -6.46 1.20
C LEU A 214 -4.39 -5.40 2.14
N PRO A 215 -3.72 -4.24 2.27
CA PRO A 215 -4.34 -3.09 2.91
C PRO A 215 -5.51 -2.64 2.03
N ASP A 216 -6.75 -2.73 2.53
CA ASP A 216 -7.92 -2.31 1.76
C ASP A 216 -8.08 -0.78 1.83
N ASN A 217 -7.22 -0.09 1.10
CA ASN A 217 -7.33 1.34 0.87
C ASN A 217 -8.13 1.67 -0.41
N ARG A 218 -8.60 0.67 -1.16
CA ARG A 218 -9.25 0.89 -2.48
C ARG A 218 -10.47 1.78 -2.35
N THR A 219 -11.32 1.50 -1.37
CA THR A 219 -12.54 2.29 -1.10
C THR A 219 -12.19 3.73 -0.76
N LYS A 220 -11.06 3.98 -0.06
CA LYS A 220 -10.59 5.34 0.26
C LYS A 220 -10.21 6.12 -1.00
N TYR A 221 -9.41 5.51 -1.88
CA TYR A 221 -9.06 6.13 -3.17
C TYR A 221 -10.29 6.36 -4.04
N THR A 222 -11.24 5.41 -4.08
CA THR A 222 -12.48 5.57 -4.83
C THR A 222 -13.35 6.71 -4.28
N SER A 223 -13.42 6.87 -2.95
CA SER A 223 -14.09 8.01 -2.33
C SER A 223 -13.41 9.34 -2.67
N ASP A 224 -12.08 9.40 -2.69
CA ASP A 224 -11.33 10.62 -3.05
C ASP A 224 -11.55 11.01 -4.51
N ILE A 225 -11.44 10.03 -5.42
CA ILE A 225 -11.72 10.24 -6.85
C ILE A 225 -13.14 10.76 -7.02
N PHE A 226 -14.11 10.15 -6.35
CA PHE A 226 -15.51 10.59 -6.43
C PHE A 226 -15.73 12.01 -5.87
N LEU A 227 -15.10 12.34 -4.73
CA LEU A 227 -15.19 13.69 -4.16
C LEU A 227 -14.56 14.73 -5.10
N GLN A 228 -13.43 14.41 -5.72
CA GLN A 228 -12.80 15.27 -6.71
C GLN A 228 -13.69 15.46 -7.94
N GLU A 229 -14.24 14.37 -8.50
CA GLU A 229 -15.21 14.42 -9.61
C GLU A 229 -16.45 15.27 -9.27
N LEU A 230 -16.95 15.17 -8.03
CA LEU A 230 -18.08 15.95 -7.56
C LEU A 230 -17.74 17.44 -7.50
N VAL A 231 -16.57 17.80 -6.99
CA VAL A 231 -16.11 19.19 -6.93
C VAL A 231 -15.86 19.76 -8.31
N ASP A 232 -15.25 18.99 -9.22
CA ASP A 232 -15.02 19.42 -10.60
C ASP A 232 -16.35 19.60 -11.34
N PHE A 233 -17.33 18.72 -11.10
CA PHE A 233 -18.69 18.89 -11.61
C PHE A 233 -19.35 20.17 -11.08
N VAL A 234 -19.28 20.43 -9.76
CA VAL A 234 -19.85 21.65 -9.16
C VAL A 234 -19.19 22.91 -9.73
N LYS A 235 -17.85 22.92 -9.87
CA LYS A 235 -17.13 24.03 -10.48
C LYS A 235 -17.58 24.28 -11.92
N TYR A 236 -17.69 23.22 -12.72
CA TYR A 236 -18.17 23.32 -14.09
C TYR A 236 -19.58 23.91 -14.18
N GLU A 237 -20.52 23.42 -13.37
CA GLU A 237 -21.90 23.93 -13.34
C GLU A 237 -21.97 25.40 -12.88
N ILE A 238 -21.16 25.79 -11.89
CA ILE A 238 -21.09 27.18 -11.42
C ILE A 238 -20.51 28.09 -12.50
N GLU A 239 -19.44 27.70 -13.20
CA GLU A 239 -18.88 28.50 -14.30
C GLU A 239 -19.86 28.62 -15.47
N ALA A 240 -20.54 27.53 -15.84
CA ALA A 240 -21.61 27.56 -16.83
C ALA A 240 -22.76 28.49 -16.39
N PHE A 241 -23.11 28.48 -15.10
CA PHE A 241 -24.11 29.37 -14.53
C PHE A 241 -23.66 30.84 -14.56
N LYS A 242 -22.39 31.15 -14.25
CA LYS A 242 -21.85 32.52 -14.37
C LYS A 242 -21.99 33.03 -15.81
N MET A 243 -21.66 32.21 -16.80
CA MET A 243 -21.85 32.56 -18.22
C MET A 243 -23.33 32.79 -18.57
N PHE A 244 -24.22 31.94 -18.06
CA PHE A 244 -25.67 32.11 -18.21
C PHE A 244 -26.15 33.42 -17.56
N GLN A 245 -25.65 33.79 -16.39
CA GLN A 245 -26.00 35.05 -15.72
C GLN A 245 -25.58 36.27 -16.54
N ILE A 246 -24.40 36.24 -17.18
CA ILE A 246 -23.95 37.32 -18.07
C ILE A 246 -24.90 37.45 -19.27
N GLN A 247 -25.26 36.33 -19.89
CA GLN A 247 -26.11 36.32 -21.09
C GLN A 247 -27.57 36.69 -20.80
N TYR A 248 -28.06 36.38 -19.60
CA TYR A 248 -29.46 36.57 -19.20
C TYR A 248 -29.59 37.40 -17.91
N ALA A 249 -28.82 38.49 -17.81
CA ALA A 249 -28.64 39.27 -16.59
C ALA A 249 -29.94 39.77 -15.92
N LEU A 250 -30.97 40.08 -16.72
CA LEU A 250 -32.25 40.62 -16.22
C LEU A 250 -33.31 39.53 -15.96
N GLN A 251 -33.03 38.27 -16.27
CA GLN A 251 -33.99 37.16 -16.13
C GLN A 251 -33.83 36.43 -14.79
N TYR A 252 -34.00 37.15 -13.68
CA TYR A 252 -33.78 36.63 -12.33
C TYR A 252 -34.56 35.35 -12.01
N GLN A 253 -35.83 35.25 -12.47
CA GLN A 253 -36.62 34.04 -12.26
C GLN A 253 -36.04 32.81 -12.97
N SER A 254 -35.48 32.99 -14.17
CA SER A 254 -34.83 31.93 -14.93
C SER A 254 -33.50 31.53 -14.27
N GLN A 255 -32.70 32.50 -13.82
CA GLN A 255 -31.46 32.24 -13.09
C GLN A 255 -31.70 31.42 -11.80
N VAL A 256 -32.73 31.78 -11.02
CA VAL A 256 -33.09 31.01 -9.80
C VAL A 256 -33.52 29.58 -10.14
N LYS A 257 -34.24 29.36 -11.24
CA LYS A 257 -34.62 28.01 -11.69
C LYS A 257 -33.40 27.17 -12.07
N VAL A 258 -32.46 27.75 -12.81
CA VAL A 258 -31.21 27.07 -13.20
C VAL A 258 -30.36 26.75 -11.98
N LEU A 259 -30.16 27.70 -11.07
CA LEU A 259 -29.41 27.46 -9.83
C LEU A 259 -30.05 26.36 -8.97
N ARG A 260 -31.39 26.36 -8.85
CA ARG A 260 -32.10 25.26 -8.16
C ARG A 260 -31.87 23.92 -8.84
N ALA A 261 -31.88 23.86 -10.17
CA ALA A 261 -31.63 22.62 -10.91
C ALA A 261 -30.20 22.11 -10.70
N ILE A 262 -29.20 23.00 -10.69
CA ILE A 262 -27.80 22.67 -10.37
C ILE A 262 -27.71 22.07 -8.97
N ILE A 263 -28.26 22.77 -7.96
CA ILE A 263 -28.27 22.31 -6.57
C ILE A 263 -28.94 20.93 -6.46
N MET A 264 -30.08 20.74 -7.13
CA MET A 264 -30.80 19.47 -7.06
C MET A 264 -30.04 18.32 -7.73
N THR A 265 -29.30 18.62 -8.79
CA THR A 265 -28.44 17.64 -9.48
C THR A 265 -27.27 17.23 -8.59
N VAL A 266 -26.63 18.18 -7.91
CA VAL A 266 -25.57 17.91 -6.92
C VAL A 266 -26.11 17.05 -5.78
N ILE A 267 -27.26 17.42 -5.20
CA ILE A 267 -27.91 16.64 -4.13
C ILE A 267 -28.23 15.22 -4.59
N ASN A 268 -28.76 15.04 -5.80
CA ASN A 268 -29.06 13.71 -6.33
C ASN A 268 -27.80 12.87 -6.53
N ARG A 269 -26.70 13.46 -7.03
CA ARG A 269 -25.40 12.76 -7.13
C ARG A 269 -24.90 12.32 -5.75
N ILE A 270 -25.02 13.18 -4.74
CA ILE A 270 -24.65 12.84 -3.36
C ILE A 270 -25.56 11.72 -2.81
N LYS A 271 -26.87 11.78 -3.03
CA LYS A 271 -27.80 10.73 -2.58
C LYS A 271 -27.46 9.37 -3.21
N ILE A 272 -27.28 9.32 -4.53
CA ILE A 272 -26.90 8.11 -5.26
C ILE A 272 -25.56 7.58 -4.75
N ALA A 273 -24.59 8.46 -4.49
CA ALA A 273 -23.30 8.05 -3.94
C ALA A 273 -23.43 7.49 -2.52
N ASN A 274 -24.32 8.05 -1.69
CA ASN A 274 -24.60 7.54 -0.35
C ASN A 274 -25.30 6.17 -0.38
N GLU A 275 -26.30 5.99 -1.23
CA GLU A 275 -26.98 4.70 -1.45
C GLU A 275 -26.01 3.63 -1.93
N ASN A 276 -25.06 4.00 -2.78
CA ASN A 276 -23.98 3.13 -3.26
C ASN A 276 -22.80 3.03 -2.29
N LYS A 277 -22.93 3.58 -1.06
CA LYS A 277 -21.89 3.52 -0.02
C LYS A 277 -20.53 4.08 -0.45
N ARG A 278 -20.50 4.99 -1.43
CA ARG A 278 -19.26 5.59 -1.97
C ARG A 278 -18.57 6.52 -0.97
N PHE A 279 -19.28 6.95 0.06
CA PHE A 279 -18.73 7.71 1.19
C PHE A 279 -18.49 6.84 2.43
N GLU A 280 -19.03 5.62 2.47
CA GLU A 280 -18.86 4.73 3.61
C GLU A 280 -17.50 4.04 3.50
N HIS A 281 -16.66 4.25 4.51
CA HIS A 281 -15.49 3.41 4.71
C HIS A 281 -15.93 2.15 5.48
N THR A 282 -16.20 1.05 4.76
CA THR A 282 -16.50 -0.25 5.39
C THR A 282 -15.24 -1.06 5.73
N GLY A 283 -14.06 -0.44 5.72
CA GLY A 283 -12.80 -1.17 5.95
C GLY A 283 -12.62 -1.55 7.42
N PHE A 284 -12.51 -0.57 8.31
CA PHE A 284 -12.14 -0.80 9.71
C PHE A 284 -13.34 -0.66 10.67
N ARG A 285 -13.42 -1.51 11.70
CA ARG A 285 -14.43 -1.39 12.77
C ARG A 285 -14.31 -0.08 13.55
N ASP A 286 -13.10 0.48 13.64
CA ASP A 286 -12.79 1.74 14.31
C ASP A 286 -11.97 2.65 13.37
N PRO A 287 -12.27 3.97 13.28
CA PRO A 287 -11.48 4.91 12.50
C PRO A 287 -10.07 5.09 13.11
N THR A 288 -9.04 5.06 12.27
CA THR A 288 -7.65 5.32 12.68
C THR A 288 -7.38 6.81 12.81
N THR A 289 -6.29 7.19 13.49
CA THR A 289 -5.85 8.60 13.57
C THR A 289 -5.57 9.17 12.17
N TRP A 290 -5.08 8.35 11.24
CA TRP A 290 -4.92 8.72 9.84
C TRP A 290 -6.27 8.98 9.16
N ASP A 291 -7.28 8.14 9.41
CA ASP A 291 -8.64 8.34 8.87
C ASP A 291 -9.25 9.65 9.38
N MET A 292 -9.10 9.93 10.67
CA MET A 292 -9.55 11.19 11.28
C MET A 292 -8.81 12.40 10.69
N ASN A 293 -7.48 12.32 10.60
CA ASN A 293 -6.66 13.38 10.01
C ASN A 293 -7.01 13.63 8.55
N ARG A 294 -7.26 12.57 7.77
CA ARG A 294 -7.68 12.64 6.38
C ARG A 294 -9.07 13.26 6.22
N LEU A 295 -10.04 12.89 7.04
CA LEU A 295 -11.37 13.51 7.01
C LEU A 295 -11.29 15.01 7.34
N ILE A 296 -10.46 15.38 8.31
CA ILE A 296 -10.18 16.79 8.62
C ILE A 296 -9.52 17.48 7.42
N PHE A 297 -8.56 16.85 6.74
CA PHE A 297 -7.98 17.41 5.52
C PHE A 297 -8.98 17.57 4.39
N LEU A 298 -9.79 16.57 4.08
CA LEU A 298 -10.78 16.68 3.00
C LEU A 298 -11.75 17.81 3.31
N LYS A 299 -12.20 17.93 4.57
CA LYS A 299 -13.00 19.05 5.03
C LYS A 299 -12.28 20.38 4.77
N ASP A 300 -11.03 20.53 5.20
CA ASP A 300 -10.30 21.79 5.07
C ASP A 300 -9.95 22.13 3.61
N TYR A 301 -9.57 21.13 2.81
CA TYR A 301 -9.23 21.26 1.39
C TYR A 301 -10.44 21.70 0.57
N PHE A 302 -11.60 21.11 0.79
CA PHE A 302 -12.82 21.51 0.08
C PHE A 302 -13.35 22.86 0.59
N VAL A 303 -13.18 23.18 1.87
CA VAL A 303 -13.51 24.51 2.40
C VAL A 303 -12.61 25.59 1.79
N SER A 304 -11.28 25.36 1.71
CA SER A 304 -10.36 26.33 1.11
C SER A 304 -10.56 26.48 -0.40
N SER A 305 -10.81 25.37 -1.10
CA SER A 305 -11.14 25.35 -2.54
C SER A 305 -12.41 26.14 -2.88
N CYS A 306 -13.39 26.19 -1.96
CA CYS A 306 -14.60 26.99 -2.10
C CYS A 306 -14.41 28.47 -1.73
N MET A 307 -13.34 28.83 -1.01
CA MET A 307 -13.05 30.22 -0.64
C MET A 307 -12.08 30.91 -1.62
N THR A 308 -11.35 30.17 -2.44
CA THR A 308 -10.43 30.70 -3.45
C THR A 308 -11.07 30.99 -4.82
N SER A 309 -12.41 30.89 -4.95
CA SER A 309 -13.13 31.10 -6.21
C SER A 309 -14.09 32.29 -6.17
#